data_AF-A0A099U2C7-F1
#
_entry.id   AF-A0A099U2C7-F1
#
_cell.length_a   1.000
_cell.length_b   1.000
_cell.length_c   1.000
_cell.angle_alpha   90.00
_cell.angle_beta   90.00
_cell.angle_gamma   90.00
#
_symmetry.space_group_name_H-M   'P 1'
#
loop_
_entity.id
_entity.type
_entity.pdbx_description
1 polymer ?
#
loop_
_entity_poly.entity_id
_entity_poly.type
_entity_poly.pdbx_seq_one_letter_code
_entity_poly.pdbx_strand_id
1 'polypeptide(L)'
;MELKDVVLQTLNELENSVDEKGFKDITFGVNTGEIEFLQSFKERLFVLFEGLRQDELWSEDNADMQGKAESKLKLVLGFLQFQLALIDARLDSINKQMMETEEANSKINY
;
A
#
# COMPACT_ATOMS: atom_id res chain seq x y z
N MET A 1 12.69 -28.83 -1.25
CA MET A 1 12.27 -27.60 -0.54
C MET A 1 11.09 -27.06 -1.30
N GLU A 2 9.93 -26.95 -0.67
CA GLU A 2 8.72 -26.50 -1.34
C GLU A 2 8.74 -24.98 -1.49
N LEU A 3 8.03 -24.43 -2.47
CA LEU A 3 7.96 -22.98 -2.71
C LEU A 3 7.48 -22.23 -1.46
N LYS A 4 6.59 -22.85 -0.70
CA LYS A 4 6.11 -22.39 0.60
C LYS A 4 7.24 -22.17 1.62
N ASP A 5 8.21 -23.08 1.66
CA ASP A 5 9.33 -23.01 2.60
C ASP A 5 10.27 -21.85 2.24
N VAL A 6 10.47 -21.61 0.95
CA VAL A 6 11.30 -20.50 0.44
C VAL A 6 10.64 -19.15 0.74
N VAL A 7 9.33 -19.03 0.51
CA VAL A 7 8.59 -17.78 0.81
C VAL A 7 8.60 -17.49 2.32
N LEU A 8 8.39 -18.51 3.17
CA LEU A 8 8.45 -18.34 4.62
C LEU A 8 9.85 -17.95 5.08
N GLN A 9 10.89 -18.50 4.48
CA GLN A 9 12.26 -18.13 4.78
C GLN A 9 12.55 -16.67 4.40
N THR A 10 12.16 -16.23 3.21
CA THR A 10 12.37 -14.84 2.76
C THR A 10 11.59 -13.83 3.60
N LEU A 11 10.36 -14.17 4.01
CA LEU A 11 9.56 -13.33 4.90
C LEU A 11 10.19 -13.23 6.30
N ASN A 12 10.73 -14.34 6.81
CA ASN A 12 11.41 -14.37 8.11
C ASN A 12 12.75 -13.62 8.09
N GLU A 13 13.47 -13.63 6.97
CA GLU A 13 14.69 -12.83 6.76
C GLU A 13 14.37 -11.31 6.71
N LEU A 14 13.22 -10.92 6.16
CA LEU A 14 12.76 -9.54 6.12
C LEU A 14 12.23 -9.04 7.48
N GLU A 15 11.51 -9.88 8.23
CA GLU A 15 10.95 -9.56 9.54
C GLU A 15 12.04 -9.28 10.58
N ASN A 16 13.16 -10.00 10.51
CA ASN A 16 14.31 -9.80 11.41
C ASN A 16 15.19 -8.60 11.03
N SER A 17 14.84 -7.85 9.98
CA SER A 17 15.60 -6.68 9.51
C SER A 17 14.97 -5.32 9.85
N VAL A 18 13.80 -5.31 10.52
CA VAL A 18 13.08 -4.08 10.85
C VAL A 18 13.26 -3.74 12.33
N ASP A 19 14.24 -2.91 12.62
CA ASP A 19 14.53 -2.36 13.94
C ASP A 19 13.49 -1.29 14.37
N GLU A 20 13.29 -1.14 15.69
CA GLU A 20 12.30 -0.30 16.41
C GLU A 20 12.28 1.21 16.06
N LYS A 21 13.04 1.64 15.05
CA LYS A 21 12.96 3.00 14.51
C LYS A 21 11.71 3.27 13.67
N GLY A 22 11.00 2.23 13.22
CA GLY A 22 9.84 2.33 12.32
C GLY A 22 8.59 3.04 12.86
N PHE A 23 8.58 3.55 14.09
CA PHE A 23 7.42 4.28 14.65
C PHE A 23 7.54 5.81 14.55
N LYS A 24 8.71 6.37 14.22
CA LYS A 24 8.92 7.83 14.17
C LYS A 24 8.78 8.45 12.77
N ASP A 25 8.45 7.65 11.76
CA ASP A 25 8.60 8.06 10.36
C ASP A 25 7.33 8.64 9.71
N ILE A 26 6.36 9.08 10.52
CA ILE A 26 5.24 9.92 10.05
C ILE A 26 5.74 11.32 9.63
N THR A 27 7.02 11.64 9.85
CA THR A 27 7.69 12.83 9.32
C THR A 27 8.93 12.46 8.50
N PHE A 28 8.78 12.03 7.23
CA PHE A 28 9.92 11.92 6.32
C PHE A 28 9.75 12.69 5.02
N GLY A 29 10.68 13.64 4.86
CA GLY A 29 11.05 14.25 3.60
C GLY A 29 11.61 13.22 2.61
N VAL A 30 11.69 13.70 1.37
CA VAL A 30 12.03 13.01 0.12
C VAL A 30 13.19 12.00 0.25
N ASN A 31 12.88 10.70 0.44
CA ASN A 31 13.33 9.54 -0.37
C ASN A 31 13.20 8.18 0.35
N THR A 32 13.28 8.09 1.68
CA THR A 32 13.15 6.79 2.39
C THR A 32 11.68 6.41 2.62
N GLY A 33 10.87 7.36 3.09
CA GLY A 33 9.44 7.14 3.32
C GLY A 33 8.62 6.90 2.04
N GLU A 34 9.14 7.23 0.85
CA GLU A 34 8.45 6.95 -0.41
C GLU A 34 8.50 5.48 -0.79
N ILE A 35 9.68 4.86 -0.64
CA ILE A 35 9.87 3.44 -0.91
C ILE A 35 9.01 2.63 0.06
N GLU A 36 9.00 2.99 1.33
CA GLU A 36 8.19 2.34 2.37
C GLU A 36 6.69 2.52 2.13
N PHE A 37 6.25 3.72 1.76
CA PHE A 37 4.86 3.98 1.37
C PHE A 37 4.43 3.09 0.21
N LEU A 38 5.24 3.03 -0.86
CA LEU A 38 4.96 2.22 -2.04
C LEU A 38 5.00 0.71 -1.75
N GLN A 39 5.91 0.25 -0.89
CA GLN A 39 5.98 -1.14 -0.44
C GLN A 39 4.73 -1.51 0.36
N SER A 40 4.36 -0.71 1.35
CA SER A 40 3.14 -0.90 2.15
C SER A 40 1.88 -0.85 1.29
N PHE A 41 1.83 0.05 0.30
CA PHE A 41 0.73 0.13 -0.67
C PHE A 41 0.63 -1.16 -1.50
N LYS A 42 1.75 -1.63 -2.04
CA LYS A 42 1.84 -2.87 -2.82
C LYS A 42 1.38 -4.09 -2.01
N GLU A 43 1.85 -4.24 -0.78
CA GLU A 43 1.47 -5.36 0.10
C GLU A 43 -0.01 -5.37 0.43
N ARG A 44 -0.56 -4.20 0.77
CA ARG A 44 -1.99 -4.04 1.04
C ARG A 44 -2.86 -4.44 -0.16
N LEU A 45 -2.47 -4.06 -1.37
CA LEU A 45 -3.15 -4.51 -2.60
C LEU A 45 -2.95 -6.00 -2.87
N PHE A 46 -1.76 -6.53 -2.63
CA PHE A 46 -1.47 -7.94 -2.82
C PHE A 46 -2.36 -8.82 -1.92
N VAL A 47 -2.44 -8.49 -0.62
CA VAL A 47 -3.32 -9.20 0.34
C VAL A 47 -4.78 -9.10 -0.07
N LEU A 48 -5.24 -7.93 -0.54
CA LEU A 48 -6.60 -7.76 -1.06
C LEU A 48 -6.87 -8.72 -2.23
N PHE A 49 -5.95 -8.81 -3.19
CA PHE A 49 -6.13 -9.66 -4.37
C PHE A 49 -6.04 -11.15 -4.04
N GLU A 50 -5.14 -11.57 -3.15
CA GLU A 50 -5.10 -12.95 -2.66
C GLU A 50 -6.41 -13.32 -1.93
N GLY A 51 -6.92 -12.43 -1.07
CA GLY A 51 -8.20 -12.61 -0.39
C GLY A 51 -9.43 -12.58 -1.31
N LEU A 52 -9.31 -12.06 -2.53
CA LEU A 52 -10.35 -12.13 -3.57
C LEU A 52 -10.24 -13.39 -4.43
N ARG A 53 -9.02 -13.86 -4.71
CA ARG A 53 -8.75 -15.09 -5.48
C ARG A 53 -9.08 -16.36 -4.71
N GLN A 54 -8.89 -16.37 -3.39
CA GLN A 54 -9.14 -17.53 -2.54
C GLN A 54 -10.63 -17.73 -2.22
N ASP A 55 -11.49 -16.79 -2.60
CA ASP A 55 -12.90 -16.85 -2.25
C ASP A 55 -13.73 -17.57 -3.32
N GLU A 56 -14.45 -18.61 -2.90
CA GLU A 56 -15.37 -19.42 -3.72
C GLU A 56 -16.64 -18.65 -4.15
N LEU A 57 -16.76 -17.37 -3.77
CA LEU A 57 -17.85 -16.44 -4.08
C LEU A 57 -18.21 -16.29 -5.57
N TRP A 58 -17.37 -16.77 -6.48
CA TRP A 58 -17.61 -16.70 -7.94
C TRP A 58 -18.23 -17.98 -8.51
N SER A 59 -18.55 -18.98 -7.68
CA SER A 59 -19.24 -20.20 -8.13
C SER A 59 -20.74 -19.93 -8.36
N GLU A 60 -21.28 -20.42 -9.49
CA GLU A 60 -22.58 -20.01 -10.04
C GLU A 60 -23.83 -20.54 -9.29
N ASP A 61 -23.69 -21.21 -8.14
CA ASP A 61 -24.72 -22.16 -7.70
C ASP A 61 -25.72 -21.70 -6.62
N ASN A 62 -25.69 -20.46 -6.11
CA ASN A 62 -26.67 -20.05 -5.08
C ASN A 62 -27.02 -18.55 -5.09
N ALA A 63 -28.32 -18.21 -5.12
CA ALA A 63 -28.84 -16.84 -5.06
C ALA A 63 -28.39 -16.06 -3.81
N ASP A 64 -28.16 -16.75 -2.68
CA ASP A 64 -27.61 -16.16 -1.44
C ASP A 64 -26.12 -15.78 -1.55
N MET A 65 -25.38 -16.29 -2.54
CA MET A 65 -23.99 -15.92 -2.77
C MET A 65 -23.84 -14.62 -3.56
N GLN A 66 -24.83 -14.28 -4.40
CA GLN A 66 -24.81 -13.03 -5.18
C GLN A 66 -24.84 -11.79 -4.27
N GLY A 67 -25.66 -11.80 -3.21
CA GLY A 67 -25.71 -10.70 -2.24
C GLY A 67 -24.44 -10.57 -1.39
N LYS A 68 -23.76 -11.70 -1.11
CA LYS A 68 -22.46 -11.71 -0.42
C LYS A 68 -21.34 -11.18 -1.33
N ALA A 69 -21.34 -11.58 -2.60
CA ALA A 69 -20.40 -11.08 -3.60
C ALA A 69 -20.55 -9.57 -3.79
N GLU A 70 -21.78 -9.06 -3.88
CA GLU A 70 -22.05 -7.62 -4.02
C GLU A 70 -21.57 -6.83 -2.79
N SER A 71 -21.85 -7.33 -1.59
CA SER A 71 -21.39 -6.69 -0.35
C SER A 71 -19.86 -6.67 -0.23
N LYS A 72 -19.21 -7.77 -0.63
CA LYS A 72 -17.74 -7.85 -0.67
C LYS A 72 -17.16 -6.91 -1.72
N LEU A 73 -17.76 -6.82 -2.91
CA LEU A 73 -17.35 -5.87 -3.95
C LEU A 73 -17.48 -4.41 -3.48
N LYS A 74 -18.54 -4.06 -2.74
CA LYS A 74 -18.67 -2.73 -2.13
C LYS A 74 -17.55 -2.44 -1.14
N LEU A 75 -17.17 -3.41 -0.30
CA LEU A 75 -16.06 -3.28 0.63
C LEU A 75 -14.72 -3.08 -0.10
N VAL A 76 -14.46 -3.88 -1.13
CA VAL A 76 -13.26 -3.76 -1.99
C VAL A 76 -13.21 -2.39 -2.65
N LEU A 77 -14.33 -1.94 -3.21
CA LEU A 77 -14.42 -0.63 -3.85
C LEU A 77 -14.12 0.50 -2.85
N GLY A 78 -14.70 0.45 -1.66
CA GLY A 78 -14.43 1.42 -0.60
C GLY A 78 -12.96 1.43 -0.16
N PHE A 79 -12.34 0.25 -0.06
CA PHE A 79 -10.91 0.14 0.22
C PHE A 79 -10.05 0.76 -0.88
N LEU A 80 -10.35 0.48 -2.16
CA LEU A 80 -9.60 1.05 -3.28
C LEU A 80 -9.77 2.57 -3.39
N GLN A 81 -10.96 3.09 -3.08
CA GLN A 81 -11.20 4.53 -2.98
C GLN A 81 -10.35 5.17 -1.86
N PHE A 82 -10.25 4.51 -0.71
CA PHE A 82 -9.36 4.95 0.36
C PHE A 82 -7.88 4.92 -0.07
N GLN A 83 -7.44 3.86 -0.76
CA GLN A 83 -6.09 3.78 -1.30
C GLN A 83 -5.79 4.91 -2.29
N LEU A 84 -6.75 5.26 -3.15
CA LEU A 84 -6.62 6.38 -4.08
C LEU A 84 -6.47 7.72 -3.34
N ALA A 85 -7.28 7.96 -2.31
CA ALA A 85 -7.18 9.19 -1.51
C ALA A 85 -5.81 9.32 -0.79
N LEU A 86 -5.20 8.21 -0.37
CA LEU A 86 -3.85 8.22 0.19
C LEU A 86 -2.79 8.58 -0.87
N ILE A 87 -2.95 8.10 -2.10
CA ILE A 87 -2.07 8.48 -3.22
C ILE A 87 -2.20 9.98 -3.49
N ASP A 88 -3.43 10.50 -3.58
CA ASP A 88 -3.66 11.93 -3.83
C ASP A 88 -2.99 12.81 -2.76
N ALA A 89 -3.20 12.48 -1.48
CA ALA A 89 -2.57 13.19 -0.36
C ALA A 89 -1.03 13.13 -0.42
N ARG A 90 -0.47 12.01 -0.89
CA ARG A 90 0.99 11.86 -1.04
C ARG A 90 1.51 12.69 -2.22
N LEU A 91 0.83 12.67 -3.36
CA LEU A 91 1.17 13.49 -4.53
C LEU A 91 1.15 14.98 -4.18
N ASP A 92 0.14 15.45 -3.43
CA ASP A 92 0.08 16.83 -2.96
C ASP A 92 1.26 17.19 -2.07
N SER A 93 1.66 16.29 -1.16
CA SER A 93 2.83 16.48 -0.31
C SER A 93 4.13 16.57 -1.12
N ILE A 94 4.30 15.72 -2.12
CA ILE A 94 5.48 15.72 -3.00
C ILE A 94 5.53 17.02 -3.81
N ASN A 95 4.42 17.40 -4.43
CA ASN A 95 4.32 18.63 -5.22
C ASN A 95 4.69 19.86 -4.38
N LYS A 96 4.17 19.93 -3.14
CA LYS A 96 4.51 21.03 -2.22
C LYS A 96 6.01 21.06 -1.88
N GLN A 97 6.62 19.92 -1.59
CA GLN A 97 8.05 19.83 -1.30
C GLN A 97 8.91 20.26 -2.51
N MET A 98 8.49 19.90 -3.72
CA MET A 98 9.17 20.33 -4.95
C MET A 98 9.13 21.86 -5.11
N MET A 99 7.96 22.48 -4.93
CA MET A 99 7.81 23.94 -5.02
C MET A 99 8.66 24.69 -3.98
N GLU A 100 8.67 24.22 -2.72
CA GLU A 100 9.49 24.82 -1.66
C GLU A 100 11.00 24.72 -1.96
N THR A 101 11.43 23.62 -2.59
CA THR A 101 12.83 23.41 -3.00
C THR A 101 13.22 24.35 -4.15
N GLU A 102 12.33 24.57 -5.12
CA GLU A 102 12.55 25.51 -6.22
C GLU A 102 12.65 26.96 -5.74
N GLU A 103 11.77 27.38 -4.81
CA GLU A 103 11.82 28.71 -4.20
C GLU A 103 13.12 28.95 -3.42
N ALA A 104 13.58 27.96 -2.66
CA ALA A 104 14.83 28.04 -1.92
C ALA A 104 16.03 28.23 -2.87
N ASN A 105 16.07 27.47 -3.97
CA ASN A 105 17.13 27.56 -4.97
C ASN A 105 17.12 28.89 -5.74
N SER A 106 15.95 29.51 -5.94
CA SER A 106 15.85 30.83 -6.56
C SER A 106 16.37 31.96 -5.66
N LYS A 107 16.27 31.84 -4.34
CA LYS A 107 16.72 32.87 -3.38
C LYS A 107 18.24 32.87 -3.15
N ILE A 108 18.92 31.76 -3.44
CA ILE A 108 20.37 31.61 -3.27
C ILE A 108 21.15 32.18 -4.48
N ASN A 109 20.48 32.40 -5.62
CA ASN A 109 21.09 32.90 -6.87
C ASN A 109 21.01 34.43 -7.06
N TYR A 110 20.66 35.19 -6.02
CA TYR A 110 20.71 36.66 -5.97
C TYR A 110 21.63 37.13 -4.84
#